data_AF-A0A1Q7LPV4-F1
#
_entry.id   AF-A0A1Q7LPV4-F1
#
_cell.length_a   1.000
_cell.length_b   1.000
_cell.length_c   1.000
_cell.angle_alpha   90.00
_cell.angle_beta   90.00
_cell.angle_gamma   90.00
#
_symmetry.space_group_name_H-M   'P 1'
#
loop_
_entity.id
_entity.type
_entity.pdbx_description
1 polymer ?
#
loop_
_entity_poly.entity_id
_entity_poly.type
_entity_poly.pdbx_seq_one_letter_code
_entity_poly.pdbx_strand_id
1 'polypeptide(L)'
;MPKQYENDNWIYDQLVPFIKTQVDLEDDRHFELLASGVLHSYRVREYRTTPYFFFHGPKGTGKNRCLHILQALCYRGLLSSDTSGAGLYQTGNLFHPTLLVDEGEKLAP
;
A
#
# COMPACT_ATOMS: atom_id res chain seq x y z
N MET A 1 -9.18 9.08 -21.83
CA MET A 1 -8.26 8.03 -22.34
C MET A 1 -7.23 7.74 -21.28
N PRO A 2 -6.79 6.48 -21.09
CA PRO A 2 -5.62 6.18 -20.26
C PRO A 2 -4.43 6.96 -20.82
N LYS A 3 -3.69 7.67 -19.95
CA LYS A 3 -2.45 8.32 -20.35
C LYS A 3 -1.40 7.23 -20.65
N GLN A 4 -0.55 7.47 -21.64
CA GLN A 4 0.54 6.55 -21.95
C GLN A 4 1.56 6.56 -20.81
N TYR A 5 1.99 5.37 -20.37
CA TYR A 5 3.10 5.26 -19.43
C TYR A 5 4.39 5.72 -20.10
N GLU A 6 5.13 6.60 -19.43
CA GLU A 6 6.43 7.08 -19.91
C GLU A 6 7.57 6.39 -19.17
N ASN A 7 7.65 6.55 -17.84
CA ASN A 7 8.67 5.96 -16.98
C ASN A 7 8.22 6.01 -15.50
N ASP A 8 9.04 5.44 -14.60
CA ASP A 8 8.72 5.37 -13.16
C ASP A 8 8.66 6.76 -12.49
N ASN A 9 9.49 7.72 -12.91
CA ASN A 9 9.44 9.09 -12.40
C ASN A 9 8.12 9.77 -12.79
N TRP A 10 7.67 9.56 -14.03
CA TRP A 10 6.39 10.07 -14.49
C TRP A 10 5.23 9.52 -13.65
N ILE A 11 5.21 8.20 -13.36
CA ILE A 11 4.20 7.61 -12.47
C ILE A 11 4.30 8.22 -11.07
N TYR A 12 5.51 8.33 -10.51
CA TYR A 12 5.73 8.94 -9.19
C TYR A 12 5.16 10.36 -9.11
N ASP A 13 5.45 11.19 -10.12
CA ASP A 13 4.99 12.58 -10.22
C ASP A 13 3.47 12.69 -10.39
N GLN A 14 2.79 11.63 -10.86
CA GLN A 14 1.33 11.55 -10.85
C GLN A 14 0.77 11.00 -9.53
N LEU A 15 1.46 10.04 -8.91
CA LEU A 15 1.01 9.35 -7.69
C LEU A 15 1.03 10.29 -6.48
N VAL A 16 2.11 11.04 -6.26
CA VAL A 16 2.24 11.88 -5.05
C VAL A 16 1.09 12.91 -4.96
N PRO A 17 0.80 13.72 -6.00
CA PRO A 17 -0.34 14.64 -5.95
C PRO A 17 -1.67 13.91 -5.81
N PHE A 18 -1.85 12.77 -6.48
CA PHE A 18 -3.08 11.99 -6.35
C PHE A 18 -3.30 11.54 -4.91
N ILE A 19 -2.30 10.93 -4.26
CA ILE A 19 -2.41 10.45 -2.88
C ILE A 19 -2.71 11.61 -1.93
N LYS A 20 -2.06 12.78 -2.11
CA LYS A 20 -2.36 14.01 -1.33
C LYS A 20 -3.82 14.46 -1.41
N THR A 21 -4.53 14.17 -2.49
CA THR A 21 -5.98 14.48 -2.59
C THR A 21 -6.88 13.47 -1.89
N GLN A 22 -6.36 12.30 -1.53
CA GLN A 22 -7.16 11.16 -1.08
C GLN A 22 -6.96 10.81 0.39
N VAL A 23 -5.81 11.16 0.98
CA VAL A 23 -5.48 10.93 2.39
C VAL A 23 -4.95 12.20 3.03
N ASP A 24 -5.12 12.31 4.35
CA ASP A 24 -4.62 13.42 5.16
C ASP A 24 -3.53 12.87 6.08
N LEU A 25 -2.28 13.26 5.84
CA LEU A 25 -1.09 12.81 6.58
C LEU A 25 -0.36 14.05 7.08
N GLU A 26 0.13 13.99 8.32
CA GLU A 26 0.76 15.14 8.99
C GLU A 26 2.09 15.57 8.37
N ASP A 27 2.79 14.64 7.72
CA ASP A 27 4.11 14.87 7.14
C ASP A 27 4.10 14.60 5.64
N ASP A 28 4.55 15.59 4.87
CA ASP A 28 4.59 15.52 3.41
C ASP A 28 5.43 14.33 2.90
N ARG A 29 6.45 13.91 3.66
CA ARG A 29 7.31 12.77 3.34
C ARG A 29 6.54 11.45 3.34
N HIS A 30 5.42 11.35 4.06
CA HIS A 30 4.62 10.14 4.04
C HIS A 30 3.91 9.92 2.69
N PHE A 31 3.51 10.97 1.98
CA PHE A 31 2.93 10.82 0.65
C PHE A 31 3.95 10.27 -0.35
N GLU A 32 5.19 10.73 -0.26
CA GLU A 32 6.32 10.25 -1.06
C GLU A 32 6.61 8.77 -0.75
N LEU A 33 6.65 8.39 0.53
CA LEU A 33 6.80 7.00 0.95
C LEU A 33 5.69 6.09 0.43
N LEU A 34 4.43 6.53 0.47
CA LEU A 34 3.31 5.77 -0.07
C LEU A 34 3.42 5.61 -1.61
N ALA A 35 3.77 6.68 -2.33
CA ALA A 35 3.98 6.60 -3.78
C ALA A 35 5.14 5.65 -4.14
N SER A 36 6.26 5.73 -3.43
CA SER A 36 7.38 4.79 -3.60
C SER A 36 6.99 3.36 -3.25
N GLY A 37 6.18 3.15 -2.21
CA GLY A 37 5.67 1.83 -1.84
C GLY A 37 4.74 1.22 -2.88
N VAL A 38 3.90 2.05 -3.53
CA VAL A 38 3.08 1.64 -4.68
C VAL A 38 4.00 1.16 -5.80
N LEU A 39 5.00 1.95 -6.21
CA LEU A 39 5.95 1.53 -7.26
C LEU A 39 6.72 0.25 -6.88
N HIS A 40 7.21 0.18 -5.63
CA HIS A 40 7.90 -0.98 -5.08
C HIS A 40 7.04 -2.24 -5.17
N SER A 41 5.72 -2.15 -4.95
CA SER A 41 4.83 -3.31 -5.01
C SER A 41 4.84 -4.03 -6.37
N TYR A 42 5.04 -3.30 -7.47
CA TYR A 42 5.15 -3.87 -8.83
C TYR A 42 6.50 -4.54 -9.09
N ARG A 43 7.54 -4.18 -8.33
CA ARG A 43 8.92 -4.62 -8.52
C ARG A 43 9.46 -5.40 -7.33
N VAL A 44 8.60 -5.81 -6.39
CA VAL A 44 9.00 -6.42 -5.11
C VAL A 44 9.94 -7.63 -5.28
N ARG A 45 9.83 -8.37 -6.40
CA ARG A 45 10.68 -9.53 -6.73
C ARG A 45 12.14 -9.16 -7.05
N GLU A 46 12.42 -7.90 -7.34
CA GLU A 46 13.77 -7.38 -7.59
C GLU A 46 14.50 -7.06 -6.28
N TYR A 47 13.78 -7.04 -5.15
CA TYR A 47 14.30 -6.66 -3.85
C TYR A 47 14.36 -7.85 -2.90
N ARG A 48 15.34 -7.83 -1.99
CA ARG A 48 15.46 -8.83 -0.92
C ARG A 48 14.61 -8.51 0.31
N THR A 49 14.18 -7.26 0.42
CA THR A 49 13.41 -6.74 1.55
C THR A 49 12.28 -5.86 1.03
N THR A 50 11.23 -5.74 1.83
CA THR A 50 10.08 -4.89 1.51
C THR A 50 9.75 -4.03 2.74
N PRO A 51 9.40 -2.75 2.57
CA PRO A 51 8.92 -1.94 3.68
C PRO A 51 7.56 -2.44 4.15
N TYR A 52 7.28 -2.24 5.44
CA TYR A 52 5.97 -2.43 6.04
C TYR A 52 5.42 -1.07 6.46
N PHE A 53 4.24 -0.72 5.94
CA PHE A 53 3.56 0.52 6.33
C PHE A 53 2.55 0.22 7.42
N PHE A 54 2.84 0.72 8.61
CA PHE A 54 1.96 0.62 9.76
C PHE A 54 1.20 1.93 9.95
N PHE A 55 -0.08 1.93 9.59
CA PHE A 55 -0.96 3.07 9.83
C PHE A 55 -1.38 3.07 11.30
N HIS A 56 -0.78 3.93 12.10
CA HIS A 56 -1.08 4.06 13.52
C HIS A 56 -1.87 5.34 13.80
N GLY A 57 -2.94 5.24 14.59
CA GLY A 57 -3.76 6.38 14.98
C GLY A 57 -5.07 5.97 15.62
N PRO A 58 -5.85 6.91 16.20
CA PRO A 58 -7.18 6.62 16.74
C PRO A 58 -8.19 6.10 15.70
N LYS A 59 -9.35 5.64 16.17
CA LYS A 59 -10.47 5.31 15.28
C LYS A 59 -10.98 6.58 14.59
N GLY A 60 -11.27 6.50 13.30
CA GLY A 60 -11.82 7.62 12.52
C GLY A 60 -10.79 8.56 11.89
N THR A 61 -9.49 8.27 11.98
CA THR A 61 -8.42 9.11 11.40
C THR A 61 -8.00 8.70 9.98
N GLY A 62 -8.89 8.05 9.22
CA GLY A 62 -8.63 7.77 7.80
C GLY A 62 -7.73 6.57 7.49
N LYS A 63 -7.29 5.77 8.47
CA LYS A 63 -6.47 4.55 8.24
C LYS A 63 -7.06 3.62 7.17
N ASN A 64 -8.35 3.29 7.30
CA ASN A 64 -9.03 2.42 6.35
C ASN A 64 -9.13 3.06 4.96
N ARG A 65 -9.21 4.40 4.89
CA ARG A 65 -9.17 5.13 3.61
C ARG A 65 -7.81 4.96 2.94
N CYS A 66 -6.70 5.03 3.69
CA CYS A 66 -5.36 4.74 3.16
C CYS A 66 -5.29 3.31 2.59
N LEU A 67 -5.78 2.31 3.33
CA LEU A 67 -5.80 0.91 2.86
C LEU A 67 -6.63 0.74 1.58
N HIS A 68 -7.81 1.35 1.48
CA HIS A 68 -8.64 1.28 0.27
C HIS A 68 -7.96 1.90 -0.96
N ILE A 69 -7.25 3.01 -0.80
CA ILE A 69 -6.53 3.64 -1.91
C ILE A 69 -5.36 2.76 -2.34
N LEU A 70 -4.60 2.23 -1.38
CA LEU A 70 -3.51 1.29 -1.68
C LEU A 70 -4.01 0.00 -2.33
N GLN A 71 -5.22 -0.45 -2.00
CA GLN A 71 -5.83 -1.62 -2.65
C GLN A 71 -5.98 -1.39 -4.16
N ALA A 72 -6.34 -0.18 -4.57
CA ALA A 72 -6.49 0.18 -5.97
C ALA A 72 -5.16 0.47 -6.67
N LEU A 73 -4.18 1.03 -5.94
CA LEU A 73 -2.91 1.48 -6.52
C LEU A 73 -1.83 0.40 -6.55
N CYS A 74 -1.76 -0.48 -5.56
CA CYS A 74 -0.68 -1.45 -5.44
C CYS A 74 -0.87 -2.65 -6.37
N TYR A 75 0.23 -3.28 -6.75
CA TYR A 75 0.23 -4.52 -7.51
C TYR A 75 -0.54 -5.61 -6.76
N ARG A 76 -1.67 -6.04 -7.34
CA ARG A 76 -2.57 -7.03 -6.75
C ARG A 76 -2.90 -6.70 -5.28
N GLY A 77 -3.26 -5.45 -5.01
CA GLY A 77 -3.66 -5.02 -3.67
C GLY A 77 -4.79 -5.88 -3.11
N LEU A 78 -4.52 -6.60 -2.02
CA LEU A 78 -5.49 -7.47 -1.36
C LEU A 78 -5.75 -6.96 0.05
N LEU A 79 -6.93 -6.36 0.24
CA LEU A 79 -7.42 -5.96 1.55
C LEU A 79 -8.01 -7.15 2.29
N SER A 80 -7.52 -7.40 3.50
CA SER A 80 -7.99 -8.43 4.41
C SER A 80 -8.24 -7.80 5.78
N SER A 81 -9.45 -8.02 6.32
CA SER A 81 -9.87 -7.49 7.63
C SER A 81 -9.94 -8.54 8.73
N ASP A 82 -10.00 -9.83 8.37
CA ASP A 82 -10.13 -10.92 9.34
C ASP A 82 -9.62 -12.24 8.74
N THR A 83 -8.29 -12.35 8.58
CA THR A 83 -7.65 -13.57 8.07
C THR A 83 -6.60 -14.06 9.05
N SER A 84 -6.64 -15.36 9.35
CA SER A 84 -5.64 -16.01 10.19
C SER A 84 -4.23 -15.90 9.57
N GLY A 85 -3.19 -15.95 10.39
CA GLY A 85 -1.81 -15.96 9.89
C GLY A 85 -1.54 -17.07 8.87
N ALA A 86 -2.17 -18.24 9.04
CA ALA A 86 -2.10 -19.34 8.08
C ALA A 86 -2.75 -19.00 6.72
N GLY A 87 -3.91 -18.33 6.74
CA GLY A 87 -4.56 -17.85 5.52
C GLY A 87 -3.71 -16.82 4.78
N LEU A 88 -3.14 -15.85 5.49
CA LEU A 88 -2.24 -14.85 4.91
C LEU A 88 -1.00 -15.50 4.26
N TYR A 89 -0.41 -16.50 4.92
CA TYR A 89 0.73 -17.25 4.38
C TYR A 89 0.37 -17.97 3.07
N GLN A 90 -0.74 -18.71 3.05
CA GLN A 90 -1.19 -19.43 1.86
C GLN A 90 -1.49 -18.48 0.70
N THR A 91 -2.21 -17.39 0.98
CA THR A 91 -2.51 -16.35 -0.01
C THR A 91 -1.25 -15.69 -0.55
N GLY A 92 -0.30 -15.36 0.33
CA GLY A 92 1.00 -14.81 -0.05
C GLY A 92 1.78 -15.73 -0.99
N ASN A 93 1.78 -17.03 -0.70
CA ASN A 93 2.48 -18.03 -1.50
C ASN A 93 1.82 -18.30 -2.86
N LEU A 94 0.48 -18.29 -2.94
CA LEU A 94 -0.25 -18.61 -4.17
C LEU A 94 -0.36 -17.41 -5.12
N PHE A 95 -0.64 -16.23 -4.59
CA PHE A 95 -1.03 -15.08 -5.41
C PHE A 95 0.05 -13.99 -5.48
N HIS A 96 0.99 -13.99 -4.53
CA HIS A 96 1.97 -12.94 -4.32
C HIS A 96 1.37 -11.51 -4.39
N PRO A 97 0.31 -11.22 -3.60
CA PRO A 97 -0.33 -9.91 -3.61
C PRO A 97 0.43 -8.91 -2.75
N THR A 98 0.09 -7.63 -2.91
CA THR A 98 0.37 -6.65 -1.85
C THR A 98 -0.68 -6.83 -0.76
N LEU A 99 -0.28 -7.41 0.37
CA LEU A 99 -1.18 -7.63 1.51
C LEU A 99 -1.44 -6.31 2.23
N LEU A 100 -2.72 -5.97 2.38
CA LEU A 100 -3.22 -4.80 3.10
C LEU A 100 -4.10 -5.33 4.22
N VAL A 101 -3.65 -5.17 5.46
CA VAL A 101 -4.32 -5.79 6.62
C VAL A 101 -4.97 -4.71 7.46
N ASP A 102 -6.31 -4.77 7.56
CA ASP A 102 -7.06 -3.96 8.50
C ASP A 102 -7.07 -4.64 9.87
N GLU A 103 -7.10 -3.86 10.96
CA GLU A 103 -6.98 -4.35 12.35
C GLU A 103 -5.76 -5.28 12.62
N GLY A 104 -4.69 -5.07 11.86
CA GLY A 104 -3.47 -5.87 11.91
C GLY A 104 -2.59 -5.63 13.14
N GLU A 105 -2.99 -4.79 14.10
CA GLU A 105 -2.18 -4.50 15.30
C GLU A 105 -1.83 -5.77 16.10
N LYS A 106 -2.65 -6.82 15.98
CA LYS A 106 -2.42 -8.14 16.59
C LYS A 106 -1.34 -8.97 15.91
N LEU A 107 -0.90 -8.57 14.71
CA LEU A 107 0.11 -9.26 13.89
C LEU A 107 1.47 -8.55 13.94
N ALA A 108 1.52 -7.32 14.45
CA ALA A 108 2.77 -6.62 14.69
C ALA A 108 3.53 -7.28 15.86
N PRO A 109 4.86 -7.45 15.75
CA PRO A 109 5.69 -8.03 16.82
C PRO A 109 5.75 -7.19 18.09
#